data_AF-A0A496VIF5-F1
#
_entry.id   AF-A0A496VIF5-F1
#
_cell.length_a   1.000
_cell.length_b   1.000
_cell.length_c   1.000
_cell.angle_alpha   90.00
_cell.angle_beta   90.00
_cell.angle_gamma   90.00
#
_symmetry.space_group_name_H-M   'P 1'
#
loop_
_entity.id
_entity.type
_entity.pdbx_description
1 polymer ?
#
loop_
_entity_poly.entity_id
_entity_poly.type
_entity_poly.pdbx_seq_one_letter_code
_entity_poly.pdbx_strand_id
1 'polypeptide(L)'
;MKSQTKYLFCLGGYDLEMLTIKQLLEDNAQPLLDKPVGERQLQPINLKSMKHIGITPVLIELHNDLAHHSEQLIHIDHHGPLAGKTQPTALHQVFQLLSLPTSSWTRWFELVAANDRDHIAGLQALNATQAEIITIRQADRRAQGITANQQKRP
;
A
#
# COMPACT_ATOMS: atom_id res chain seq x y z
N MET A 1 11.41 2.09 -29.30
CA MET A 1 11.20 1.24 -28.11
C MET A 1 10.82 2.15 -26.96
N LYS A 2 9.59 2.06 -26.42
CA LYS A 2 9.25 2.79 -25.18
C LYS A 2 10.08 2.14 -24.07
N SER A 3 10.97 2.91 -23.45
CA SER A 3 11.67 2.45 -22.24
C SER A 3 10.61 2.06 -21.22
N GLN A 4 10.54 0.79 -20.85
CA GLN A 4 9.67 0.34 -19.77
C GLN A 4 10.22 0.97 -18.49
N THR A 5 9.52 1.95 -17.94
CA THR A 5 9.88 2.58 -16.66
C THR A 5 9.99 1.49 -15.62
N LYS A 6 11.17 1.33 -15.01
CA LYS A 6 11.36 0.37 -13.92
C LYS A 6 10.98 1.05 -12.62
N TYR A 7 9.99 0.55 -11.91
CA TYR A 7 9.68 1.06 -10.58
C TYR A 7 10.56 0.40 -9.53
N LEU A 8 10.82 1.09 -8.41
CA LEU A 8 11.33 0.50 -7.18
C LEU A 8 10.39 0.90 -6.05
N PHE A 9 9.66 -0.06 -5.48
CA PHE A 9 8.66 0.21 -4.46
C PHE A 9 9.29 0.21 -3.06
N CYS A 10 8.99 1.23 -2.25
CA CYS A 10 9.45 1.36 -0.88
C CYS A 10 8.22 1.43 0.05
N LEU A 11 8.07 0.44 0.93
CA LEU A 11 6.89 0.29 1.80
C LEU A 11 7.20 0.84 3.20
N GLY A 12 6.34 1.74 3.71
CA GLY A 12 6.51 2.41 5.01
C GLY A 12 5.67 1.84 6.17
N GLY A 13 4.57 1.14 5.90
CA GLY A 13 3.63 0.62 6.90
C GLY A 13 3.61 -0.91 7.02
N TYR A 14 2.81 -1.42 7.98
CA TYR A 14 2.74 -2.85 8.33
C TYR A 14 1.31 -3.36 8.61
N ASP A 15 0.29 -2.67 8.09
CA ASP A 15 -1.11 -3.12 8.21
C ASP A 15 -1.51 -4.12 7.10
N LEU A 16 -2.79 -4.50 7.06
CA LEU A 16 -3.29 -5.43 6.06
C LEU A 16 -3.15 -4.92 4.63
N GLU A 17 -3.34 -3.61 4.42
CA GLU A 17 -3.21 -3.03 3.08
C GLU A 17 -1.76 -3.15 2.61
N MET A 18 -0.79 -2.81 3.47
CA MET A 18 0.63 -2.89 3.13
C MET A 18 1.09 -4.33 2.87
N LEU A 19 0.64 -5.31 3.65
CA LEU A 19 0.93 -6.72 3.37
C LEU A 19 0.32 -7.18 2.04
N THR A 20 -0.89 -6.70 1.72
CA THR A 20 -1.57 -7.02 0.46
C THR A 20 -0.84 -6.40 -0.73
N ILE A 21 -0.38 -5.14 -0.61
CA ILE A 21 0.44 -4.47 -1.62
C ILE A 21 1.76 -5.21 -1.81
N LYS A 22 2.44 -5.60 -0.72
CA LYS A 22 3.68 -6.38 -0.80
C LYS A 22 3.47 -7.66 -1.61
N GLN A 23 2.43 -8.43 -1.30
CA GLN A 23 2.13 -9.66 -2.03
C GLN A 23 1.82 -9.36 -3.51
N LEU A 24 1.03 -8.32 -3.80
CA LEU A 24 0.74 -7.90 -5.17
C LEU A 24 2.01 -7.58 -5.97
N LEU A 25 2.98 -6.92 -5.34
CA LEU A 25 4.26 -6.58 -5.96
C LEU A 25 5.11 -7.83 -6.20
N GLU A 26 5.18 -8.75 -5.23
CA GLU A 26 5.90 -10.03 -5.36
C GLU A 26 5.31 -10.90 -6.47
N ASP A 27 3.98 -11.03 -6.54
CA ASP A 27 3.27 -11.80 -7.56
C ASP A 27 3.50 -11.25 -8.98
N ASN A 28 3.79 -9.95 -9.10
CA ASN A 28 4.09 -9.27 -10.37
C ASN A 28 5.59 -9.05 -10.59
N ALA A 29 6.44 -9.74 -9.83
CA ALA A 29 7.91 -9.68 -9.92
C ALA A 29 8.46 -8.24 -9.88
N GLN A 30 7.82 -7.36 -9.10
CA GLN A 30 8.25 -5.98 -8.94
C GLN A 30 9.34 -5.88 -7.87
N PRO A 31 10.41 -5.11 -8.11
CA PRO A 31 11.43 -4.90 -7.10
C PRO A 31 10.89 -4.02 -5.98
N LEU A 32 11.07 -4.46 -4.74
CA LEU A 32 10.60 -3.77 -3.55
C LEU A 32 11.63 -3.75 -2.44
N LEU A 33 11.54 -2.74 -1.59
CA LEU A 33 12.26 -2.62 -0.33
C LEU A 33 11.24 -2.66 0.80
N ASP A 34 11.15 -3.82 1.44
CA ASP A 34 10.34 -4.08 2.62
C ASP A 34 11.19 -3.91 3.88
N LYS A 35 11.41 -2.65 4.25
CA LYS A 35 11.94 -2.26 5.55
C LYS A 35 11.10 -1.08 6.02
N PRO A 36 10.79 -0.94 7.32
CA PRO A 36 10.23 0.29 7.84
C PRO A 36 11.28 1.40 7.65
N VAL A 37 11.21 2.08 6.51
CA VAL A 37 12.23 3.04 6.12
C VAL A 37 11.95 4.34 6.86
N GLY A 38 12.53 4.48 8.05
CA GLY A 38 12.75 5.81 8.61
C GLY A 38 13.74 6.58 7.73
N GLU A 39 13.63 7.92 7.68
CA GLU A 39 14.45 8.85 6.88
C GLU A 39 15.92 8.44 6.70
N ARG A 40 16.58 8.00 7.78
CA ARG A 40 18.03 7.67 7.79
C ARG A 40 18.40 6.50 6.88
N GLN A 41 17.46 5.61 6.55
CA GLN A 41 17.74 4.43 5.72
C GLN A 41 17.51 4.66 4.22
N LEU A 42 16.90 5.79 3.83
CA LEU A 42 16.80 6.21 2.42
C LEU A 42 18.00 7.06 1.97
N GLN A 43 18.78 7.61 2.91
CA GLN A 43 20.03 8.33 2.62
C GLN A 43 21.05 7.58 1.73
N PRO A 44 21.22 6.24 1.79
CA PRO A 44 22.06 5.50 0.85
C PRO A 44 21.39 5.28 -0.51
N ILE A 45 20.06 5.39 -0.60
CA ILE A 45 19.34 5.36 -1.86
C ILE A 45 19.47 6.77 -2.46
N ASN A 46 20.49 6.97 -3.28
CA ASN A 46 20.57 8.18 -4.09
C ASN A 46 19.44 8.15 -5.14
N LEU A 47 18.24 8.53 -4.71
CA LEU A 47 17.03 8.54 -5.54
C LEU A 47 17.24 9.33 -6.84
N LYS A 48 18.12 10.35 -6.80
CA LYS A 48 18.52 11.13 -7.98
C LYS A 48 19.31 10.30 -8.99
N SER A 49 20.22 9.42 -8.55
CA SER A 49 20.97 8.54 -9.46
C SER A 49 20.10 7.44 -10.08
N MET A 50 19.02 7.02 -9.40
CA MET A 50 18.11 5.98 -9.89
C MET A 50 17.35 6.40 -11.15
N LYS A 51 16.91 7.65 -11.24
CA LYS A 51 16.24 8.14 -12.46
C LYS A 51 17.19 8.19 -13.66
N HIS A 52 18.46 8.51 -13.44
CA HIS A 52 19.48 8.49 -14.50
C HIS A 52 19.73 7.09 -15.08
N ILE A 53 19.44 6.03 -14.32
CA ILE A 53 19.48 4.64 -14.78
C ILE A 53 18.10 4.08 -15.17
N GLY A 54 17.07 4.95 -15.29
CA GLY A 54 15.73 4.58 -15.74
C GLY A 54 14.84 3.93 -14.68
N ILE A 55 15.16 4.11 -13.39
CA ILE A 55 14.37 3.61 -12.25
C ILE A 55 13.60 4.78 -11.60
N THR A 56 12.30 4.60 -11.39
CA THR A 56 11.43 5.54 -10.68
C THR A 56 11.06 4.96 -9.31
N PRO A 57 11.54 5.56 -8.20
CA PRO A 57 11.13 5.13 -6.87
C PRO A 57 9.66 5.47 -6.59
N VAL A 58 8.95 4.52 -5.97
CA VAL A 58 7.55 4.64 -5.55
C VAL A 58 7.53 4.50 -4.03
N LEU A 59 7.20 5.57 -3.33
CA LEU A 59 7.18 5.64 -1.88
C LEU A 59 5.73 5.47 -1.39
N ILE A 60 5.47 4.44 -0.58
CA ILE A 60 4.13 4.12 -0.07
C ILE A 60 4.12 4.31 1.45
N GLU A 61 3.27 5.20 1.96
CA GLU A 61 3.14 5.54 3.40
C GLU A 61 4.42 6.03 4.09
N LEU A 62 5.35 6.61 3.33
CA LEU A 62 6.56 7.23 3.89
C LEU A 62 6.29 8.72 4.18
N HIS A 63 6.57 9.15 5.42
CA HIS A 63 6.31 10.52 5.89
C HIS A 63 7.02 11.60 5.03
N ASN A 64 6.37 12.77 4.98
CA ASN A 64 6.59 13.88 4.04
C ASN A 64 7.99 14.50 3.99
N ASP A 65 8.93 14.16 4.87
CA ASP A 65 10.25 14.80 4.87
C ASP A 65 11.09 14.46 3.60
N LEU A 66 10.71 13.42 2.86
CA LEU A 66 11.27 13.08 1.52
C LEU A 66 10.53 13.75 0.35
N ALA A 67 9.31 14.26 0.58
CA ALA A 67 8.48 14.89 -0.45
C ALA A 67 9.12 16.18 -0.99
N HIS A 68 10.11 16.74 -0.28
CA HIS A 68 10.91 17.88 -0.74
C HIS A 68 11.83 17.56 -1.95
N HIS A 69 11.88 16.30 -2.42
CA HIS A 69 12.57 15.90 -3.66
C HIS A 69 11.61 15.62 -4.82
N SER A 70 10.59 16.48 -4.96
CA SER A 70 9.28 16.26 -5.60
C SER A 70 9.23 15.94 -7.11
N GLU A 71 10.28 16.16 -7.91
CA GLU A 71 10.17 15.97 -9.38
C GLU A 71 10.59 14.56 -9.88
N GLN A 72 11.02 13.68 -8.97
CA GLN A 72 11.70 12.43 -9.34
C GLN A 72 11.11 11.17 -8.69
N LEU A 73 10.00 11.30 -7.96
CA LEU A 73 9.44 10.25 -7.11
C LEU A 73 7.92 10.17 -7.29
N ILE A 74 7.37 8.96 -7.18
CA ILE A 74 5.91 8.76 -7.02
C ILE A 74 5.65 8.57 -5.53
N HIS A 75 4.78 9.39 -4.96
CA HIS A 75 4.36 9.27 -3.57
C HIS A 75 2.91 8.79 -3.52
N ILE A 76 2.69 7.69 -2.81
CA ILE A 76 1.38 7.12 -2.52
C ILE A 76 1.18 7.32 -1.02
N ASP A 77 0.48 8.42 -0.67
CA ASP A 77 0.14 8.75 0.71
C ASP A 77 -1.24 8.20 1.07
N HIS A 78 -1.35 7.69 2.29
CA HIS A 78 -2.57 7.15 2.88
C HIS A 78 -2.99 7.88 4.17
N HIS A 79 -2.32 8.98 4.57
CA HIS A 79 -2.65 9.72 5.80
C HIS A 79 -3.09 11.19 5.59
N GLY A 80 -3.47 11.56 4.38
CA GLY A 80 -4.11 12.85 4.11
C GLY A 80 -5.54 12.95 4.65
N PRO A 81 -6.10 14.16 4.91
CA PRO A 81 -7.46 14.35 5.42
C PRO A 81 -8.60 13.75 4.55
N LEU A 82 -8.28 13.39 3.31
CA LEU A 82 -9.18 12.83 2.30
C LEU A 82 -8.85 11.38 1.91
N ALA A 83 -7.78 10.80 2.48
CA ALA A 83 -7.43 9.41 2.27
C ALA A 83 -8.61 8.51 2.71
N GLY A 84 -8.94 7.52 1.89
CA GLY A 84 -10.12 6.68 2.07
C GLY A 84 -11.44 7.35 1.69
N LYS A 85 -11.71 8.62 2.01
CA LYS A 85 -13.06 9.21 1.80
C LYS A 85 -13.42 9.48 0.34
N THR A 86 -12.52 10.12 -0.39
CA THR A 86 -12.72 10.47 -1.82
C THR A 86 -11.55 10.09 -2.70
N GLN A 87 -10.45 9.62 -2.11
CA GLN A 87 -9.25 9.22 -2.83
C GLN A 87 -9.08 7.69 -2.88
N PRO A 88 -8.49 7.15 -3.96
CA PRO A 88 -8.14 5.76 -4.05
C PRO A 88 -7.16 5.38 -2.92
N THR A 89 -7.37 4.20 -2.32
CA THR A 89 -6.45 3.65 -1.31
C THR A 89 -5.07 3.34 -1.94
N ALA A 90 -4.03 3.07 -1.14
CA ALA A 90 -2.71 2.81 -1.68
C ALA A 90 -2.72 1.55 -2.57
N LEU A 91 -3.51 0.54 -2.22
CA LEU A 91 -3.70 -0.66 -3.03
C LEU A 91 -4.27 -0.35 -4.42
N HIS A 92 -5.26 0.54 -4.51
CA HIS A 92 -5.81 0.98 -5.79
C HIS A 92 -4.76 1.71 -6.64
N GLN A 93 -3.99 2.60 -6.02
CA GLN A 93 -2.96 3.37 -6.72
C GLN A 93 -1.84 2.47 -7.26
N VAL A 94 -1.38 1.51 -6.46
CA VAL A 94 -0.38 0.51 -6.90
C VAL A 94 -0.92 -0.35 -8.04
N PHE A 95 -2.15 -0.85 -7.92
CA PHE A 95 -2.77 -1.67 -8.96
C PHE A 95 -2.87 -0.93 -10.31
N GLN A 96 -3.24 0.35 -10.27
CA GLN A 96 -3.27 1.22 -11.44
C GLN A 96 -1.87 1.50 -11.99
N LEU A 97 -0.88 1.72 -11.12
CA LEU A 97 0.50 1.97 -11.53
C LEU A 97 1.11 0.77 -12.26
N LEU A 98 0.77 -0.44 -11.83
CA LEU A 98 1.16 -1.69 -12.51
C LEU A 98 0.38 -1.93 -13.81
N SER A 99 -0.60 -1.09 -14.15
CA SER A 99 -1.47 -1.23 -15.32
C SER A 99 -2.14 -2.62 -15.40
N LEU A 100 -2.53 -3.16 -14.24
CA LEU A 100 -3.17 -4.47 -14.17
C LEU A 100 -4.61 -4.40 -14.71
N PRO A 101 -5.08 -5.46 -15.39
CA PRO A 101 -6.44 -5.49 -15.90
C PRO A 101 -7.42 -5.53 -14.73
N THR A 102 -8.56 -4.85 -14.86
CA THR A 102 -9.60 -4.81 -13.81
C THR A 102 -10.13 -6.20 -13.44
N SER A 103 -10.06 -7.18 -14.34
CA SER A 103 -10.39 -8.58 -14.06
C SER A 103 -9.48 -9.25 -13.03
N SER A 104 -8.28 -8.70 -12.79
CA SER A 104 -7.36 -9.14 -11.73
C SER A 104 -7.65 -8.48 -10.38
N TRP A 105 -8.61 -7.55 -10.31
CA TRP A 105 -9.07 -6.98 -9.05
C TRP A 105 -9.99 -7.98 -8.33
N THR A 106 -9.47 -8.60 -7.27
CA THR A 106 -10.16 -9.68 -6.57
C THR A 106 -11.11 -9.17 -5.50
N ARG A 107 -12.05 -10.02 -5.07
CA ARG A 107 -12.89 -9.75 -3.89
C ARG A 107 -12.06 -9.47 -2.63
N TRP A 108 -10.90 -10.11 -2.49
CA TRP A 108 -9.97 -9.81 -1.39
C TRP A 108 -9.50 -8.35 -1.45
N PHE A 109 -9.08 -7.85 -2.61
CA PHE A 109 -8.64 -6.45 -2.77
C PHE A 109 -9.77 -5.46 -2.49
N GLU A 110 -10.99 -5.73 -2.96
CA GLU A 110 -12.16 -4.90 -2.63
C GLU A 110 -12.37 -4.78 -1.12
N LEU A 111 -12.30 -5.90 -0.40
CA LEU A 111 -12.53 -5.96 1.03
C LEU A 111 -11.40 -5.31 1.83
N VAL A 112 -10.13 -5.54 1.44
CA VAL A 112 -8.97 -4.90 2.07
C VAL A 112 -9.07 -3.39 1.92
N ALA A 113 -9.30 -2.88 0.71
CA ALA A 113 -9.42 -1.44 0.47
C ALA A 113 -10.64 -0.82 1.17
N ALA A 114 -11.75 -1.55 1.31
CA ALA A 114 -12.90 -1.08 2.07
C ALA A 114 -12.62 -1.03 3.58
N ASN A 115 -11.90 -2.01 4.12
CA ASN A 115 -11.48 -2.04 5.53
C ASN A 115 -10.46 -0.93 5.86
N ASP A 116 -9.55 -0.67 4.93
CA ASP A 116 -8.55 0.38 5.04
C ASP A 116 -9.20 1.77 5.10
N ARG A 117 -10.16 2.00 4.20
CA ARG A 117 -10.93 3.25 4.13
C ARG A 117 -11.78 3.57 5.36
N ASP A 118 -12.63 2.64 5.81
CA ASP A 118 -13.68 2.89 6.82
C ASP A 118 -13.93 1.68 7.75
N HIS A 119 -12.95 0.77 7.89
CA HIS A 119 -13.04 -0.42 8.72
C HIS A 119 -14.34 -1.23 8.47
N ILE A 120 -15.10 -1.51 9.53
CA ILE A 120 -16.34 -2.29 9.46
C ILE A 120 -17.41 -1.55 8.65
N ALA A 121 -17.49 -0.23 8.76
CA ALA A 121 -18.48 0.56 8.01
C ALA A 121 -18.21 0.49 6.49
N GLY A 122 -16.95 0.54 6.09
CA GLY A 122 -16.55 0.37 4.69
C GLY A 122 -16.90 -1.02 4.15
N LEU A 123 -16.67 -2.06 4.94
CA LEU A 123 -17.05 -3.44 4.58
C LEU A 123 -18.57 -3.61 4.46
N GLN A 124 -19.34 -3.01 5.37
CA GLN A 124 -20.81 -3.05 5.32
C GLN A 124 -21.36 -2.32 4.09
N ALA A 125 -20.79 -1.16 3.73
CA ALA A 125 -21.15 -0.43 2.52
C ALA A 125 -20.90 -1.24 1.23
N LEU A 126 -19.94 -2.18 1.27
CA LEU A 126 -19.64 -3.13 0.19
C LEU A 126 -20.55 -4.38 0.22
N ASN A 127 -21.56 -4.42 1.09
CA ASN A 127 -22.38 -5.61 1.37
C ASN A 127 -21.54 -6.85 1.71
N ALA A 128 -20.43 -6.67 2.43
CA ALA A 128 -19.63 -7.79 2.89
C ALA A 128 -20.45 -8.69 3.84
N THR A 129 -20.37 -9.99 3.62
CA THR A 129 -20.96 -10.99 4.51
C THR A 129 -20.28 -10.95 5.88
N GLN A 130 -20.97 -11.45 6.90
CA GLN A 130 -20.39 -11.55 8.23
C GLN A 130 -19.09 -12.38 8.25
N ALA A 131 -19.00 -13.42 7.42
CA ALA A 131 -17.80 -14.24 7.29
C ALA A 131 -16.62 -13.46 6.67
N GLU A 132 -16.87 -12.65 5.64
CA GLU A 132 -15.86 -11.77 5.03
C GLU A 132 -15.38 -10.72 6.04
N ILE A 133 -16.30 -10.07 6.75
CA ILE A 133 -15.95 -9.07 7.78
C ILE A 133 -15.05 -9.69 8.85
N ILE A 134 -15.44 -10.87 9.37
CA ILE A 134 -14.63 -11.57 10.38
C ILE A 134 -13.23 -11.88 9.83
N THR A 135 -13.16 -12.41 8.61
CA THR A 135 -11.90 -12.80 7.97
C THR A 135 -10.96 -11.61 7.82
N ILE A 136 -11.46 -10.50 7.27
CA ILE A 136 -10.66 -9.29 7.02
C ILE A 136 -10.22 -8.65 8.32
N ARG A 137 -11.13 -8.50 9.30
CA ARG A 137 -10.76 -7.93 10.61
C ARG A 137 -9.78 -8.82 11.38
N GLN A 138 -9.82 -10.13 11.18
CA GLN A 138 -8.81 -11.03 11.75
C GLN A 138 -7.45 -10.89 11.06
N ALA A 139 -7.42 -10.81 9.73
CA ALA A 139 -6.19 -10.60 8.98
C ALA A 139 -5.54 -9.26 9.34
N ASP A 140 -6.34 -8.20 9.47
CA ASP A 140 -5.86 -6.85 9.85
C ASP A 140 -5.24 -6.81 11.24
N ARG A 141 -5.89 -7.42 12.23
CA ARG A 141 -5.31 -7.56 13.57
C ARG A 141 -4.02 -8.37 13.57
N ARG A 142 -3.93 -9.42 12.76
CA ARG A 142 -2.70 -10.22 12.64
C ARG A 142 -1.57 -9.40 12.03
N ALA A 143 -1.85 -8.61 11.00
CA ALA A 143 -0.88 -7.70 10.38
C ALA A 143 -0.31 -6.71 11.40
N GLN A 144 -1.18 -6.13 12.23
CA GLN A 144 -0.82 -5.20 13.31
C GLN A 144 -0.12 -5.87 14.52
N GLY A 145 0.13 -7.19 14.48
CA GLY A 145 0.74 -7.91 15.59
C GLY A 145 -0.15 -8.03 16.84
N ILE A 146 -1.45 -7.75 16.72
CA ILE A 146 -2.41 -7.88 17.82
C ILE A 146 -2.68 -9.37 18.06
N THR A 147 -1.98 -9.92 19.05
CA THR A 147 -2.18 -11.30 19.52
C THR A 147 -3.47 -11.42 20.32
N ALA A 148 -3.97 -12.66 20.49
CA ALA A 148 -5.24 -12.95 21.17
C ALA A 148 -5.36 -12.37 22.60
N ASN A 149 -4.25 -11.98 23.25
CA ASN A 149 -4.23 -11.39 24.59
C ASN A 149 -4.51 -9.88 24.65
N GLN A 150 -4.66 -9.19 23.52
CA GLN A 150 -5.09 -7.78 23.45
C GLN A 150 -6.58 -7.66 23.10
N GLN A 151 -7.37 -8.69 23.42
CA GLN A 151 -8.83 -8.67 23.28
C GLN A 151 -9.46 -7.66 24.24
N LYS A 152 -9.72 -6.45 23.75
CA LYS A 152 -10.99 -5.79 24.07
C LYS A 152 -11.97 -6.12 22.94
N ARG A 153 -13.07 -6.76 23.32
CA ARG A 153 -14.26 -6.96 22.47
C ARG A 153 -14.85 -5.59 22.08
N PRO A 154 -15.58 -5.51 20.95
CA PRO A 154 -15.69 -4.36 20.06
C PRO A 154 -16.14 -3.05 20.71
#